data_AF-A0A7S4DUG7-F1
#
_entry.id   AF-A0A7S4DUG7-F1
#
_cell.length_a   1.000
_cell.length_b   1.000
_cell.length_c   1.000
_cell.angle_alpha   90.00
_cell.angle_beta   90.00
_cell.angle_gamma   90.00
#
_symmetry.space_group_name_H-M   'P 1'
#
loop_
_entity.id
_entity.type
_entity.pdbx_description
1 polymer ?
#
loop_
_entity_poly.entity_id
_entity_poly.type
_entity_poly.pdbx_seq_one_letter_code
_entity_poly.pdbx_strand_id
1 'polypeptide(L)'
;NAPHSAMAKGEPRRWSKTSQDRACVLLAAVLSVASFFRLLRLLSVGGADLHAATVLAPLGGFLAGALVILSLVPSPWVQPTYGVEPLLDFETELDLTLKKIPLNHFQVVGTHNSVHVAGLFSMFIPYWQYTHLTLIDQLNLGIRHIELDLWYNKNIQAWEVWHECVDRLTVTPLMMADVLSQIYTWSKSRQGHFPLTINMDIKGAYWSYTSYLTPWLLGRGFKDGTPADVQIFQMLEREVLATWSIPDLLTPASMKFACGEKTMRDAIMNHGWPNVDDLKGKTIFQLNLNGKKAKPLSNAIKSSTVMFMRGHNYDDPEPEAAWFESNDPEQISSLTQKGYVVRTLDVHAKAGSNPPKSQYVATNHPASYPLGVLLPLIDAKLNARSR
;
A
#
# COMPACT_ATOMS: atom_id res chain seq x y z
N ASN A 1 -15.26 -39.77 -25.23
CA ASN A 1 -13.81 -39.89 -25.52
C ASN A 1 -13.30 -38.67 -26.27
N ALA A 2 -12.97 -37.62 -25.53
CA ALA A 2 -12.04 -36.55 -25.90
C ALA A 2 -11.40 -36.08 -24.58
N PRO A 3 -10.08 -35.85 -24.51
CA PRO A 3 -9.35 -36.00 -23.25
C PRO A 3 -9.36 -34.72 -22.42
N HIS A 4 -9.60 -34.88 -21.11
CA HIS A 4 -9.28 -33.89 -20.09
C HIS A 4 -7.78 -33.61 -20.10
N SER A 5 -7.38 -32.41 -20.54
CA SER A 5 -6.03 -31.91 -20.29
C SER A 5 -5.88 -31.62 -18.80
N ALA A 6 -5.01 -32.39 -18.14
CA ALA A 6 -4.57 -32.16 -16.78
C ALA A 6 -3.98 -30.75 -16.67
N MET A 7 -4.71 -29.81 -16.05
CA MET A 7 -4.11 -28.63 -15.46
C MET A 7 -3.21 -29.10 -14.32
N ALA A 8 -1.90 -28.94 -14.52
CA ALA A 8 -0.90 -29.15 -13.49
C ALA A 8 -1.27 -28.30 -12.28
N LYS A 9 -1.60 -28.97 -11.16
CA LYS A 9 -1.62 -28.38 -9.82
C LYS A 9 -0.19 -28.03 -9.42
N GLY A 10 0.34 -26.96 -9.98
CA GLY A 10 1.53 -26.29 -9.47
C GLY A 10 1.06 -25.14 -8.60
N GLU A 11 1.25 -25.23 -7.29
CA GLU A 11 1.17 -24.04 -6.43
C GLU A 11 2.06 -22.95 -7.04
N PRO A 12 1.55 -21.72 -7.25
CA PRO A 12 2.39 -20.65 -7.75
C PRO A 12 3.50 -20.40 -6.73
N ARG A 13 4.76 -20.70 -7.10
CA ARG A 13 5.92 -20.36 -6.28
C ARG A 13 5.83 -18.87 -5.93
N ARG A 14 5.62 -18.55 -4.65
CA ARG A 14 5.59 -17.18 -4.14
C ARG A 14 6.93 -16.49 -4.47
N TRP A 15 6.89 -15.48 -5.33
CA TRP A 15 8.03 -14.58 -5.53
C TRP A 15 8.04 -13.61 -4.34
N SER A 16 9.15 -13.53 -3.62
CA SER A 16 9.33 -12.47 -2.62
C SER A 16 9.38 -11.11 -3.33
N LYS A 17 9.05 -10.02 -2.61
CA LYS A 17 9.25 -8.63 -3.09
C LYS A 17 10.66 -8.43 -3.67
N THR A 18 11.65 -9.09 -3.07
CA THR A 18 13.05 -9.15 -3.52
C THR A 18 13.23 -9.80 -4.89
N SER A 19 12.44 -10.81 -5.23
CA SER A 19 12.49 -11.48 -6.53
C SER A 19 11.76 -10.66 -7.61
N GLN A 20 10.68 -9.97 -7.25
CA GLN A 20 10.01 -9.00 -8.12
C GLN A 20 10.95 -7.83 -8.43
N ASP A 21 11.61 -7.28 -7.40
CA ASP A 21 12.67 -6.29 -7.55
C ASP A 21 13.75 -6.84 -8.50
N ARG A 22 14.25 -8.08 -8.32
CA ARG A 22 15.28 -8.69 -9.20
C ARG A 22 14.86 -8.90 -10.65
N ALA A 23 13.60 -9.21 -10.93
CA ALA A 23 13.11 -9.33 -12.31
C ALA A 23 13.03 -7.96 -13.00
N CYS A 24 12.50 -6.95 -12.28
CA CYS A 24 12.47 -5.57 -12.73
C CYS A 24 13.89 -4.98 -12.88
N VAL A 25 14.81 -5.34 -11.98
CA VAL A 25 16.25 -5.06 -12.04
C VAL A 25 16.87 -5.57 -13.33
N LEU A 26 16.63 -6.84 -13.66
CA LEU A 26 17.23 -7.46 -14.83
C LEU A 26 16.71 -6.80 -16.11
N LEU A 27 15.40 -6.54 -16.19
CA LEU A 27 14.81 -5.83 -17.33
C LEU A 27 15.34 -4.40 -17.42
N ALA A 28 15.28 -3.61 -16.35
CA ALA A 28 15.75 -2.22 -16.38
C ALA A 28 17.28 -2.10 -16.61
N ALA A 29 18.08 -3.11 -16.21
CA ALA A 29 19.51 -3.18 -16.53
C ALA A 29 19.78 -3.46 -18.02
N VAL A 30 18.97 -4.34 -18.63
CA VAL A 30 18.98 -4.59 -20.07
C VAL A 30 18.55 -3.34 -20.85
N LEU A 31 17.69 -2.50 -20.25
CA LEU A 31 17.00 -1.40 -20.91
C LEU A 31 17.55 -0.01 -20.58
N SER A 32 18.52 0.12 -19.67
CA SER A 32 19.02 1.44 -19.28
C SER A 32 19.83 2.08 -20.41
N VAL A 33 19.49 3.34 -20.70
CA VAL A 33 20.25 4.22 -21.59
C VAL A 33 21.73 4.31 -21.15
N ALA A 34 22.03 4.12 -19.87
CA ALA A 34 23.40 4.06 -19.35
C ALA A 34 24.14 2.75 -19.69
N SER A 35 23.45 1.61 -19.71
CA SER A 35 23.96 0.32 -20.23
C SER A 35 24.20 0.42 -21.72
N PHE A 36 23.30 1.08 -22.45
CA PHE A 36 23.44 1.39 -23.86
C PHE A 36 24.62 2.34 -24.15
N PHE A 37 24.81 3.41 -23.38
CA PHE A 37 25.97 4.31 -23.50
C PHE A 37 27.29 3.68 -23.01
N ARG A 38 27.24 2.77 -22.01
CA ARG A 38 28.39 1.94 -21.64
C ARG A 38 28.75 0.95 -22.74
N LEU A 39 27.75 0.34 -23.37
CA LEU A 39 27.94 -0.55 -24.53
C LEU A 39 28.51 0.24 -25.71
N LEU A 40 28.00 1.43 -26.00
CA LEU A 40 28.55 2.34 -27.02
C LEU A 40 29.99 2.78 -26.69
N ARG A 41 30.31 3.07 -25.42
CA ARG A 41 31.70 3.34 -25.00
C ARG A 41 32.60 2.12 -25.11
N LEU A 42 32.13 0.93 -24.76
CA LEU A 42 32.90 -0.32 -24.90
C LEU A 42 33.14 -0.65 -26.38
N LEU A 43 32.16 -0.39 -27.24
CA LEU A 43 32.27 -0.49 -28.70
C LEU A 43 33.21 0.60 -29.26
N SER A 44 33.20 1.83 -28.72
CA SER A 44 34.09 2.91 -29.18
C SER A 44 35.55 2.75 -28.75
N VAL A 45 35.82 2.03 -27.64
CA VAL A 45 37.19 1.78 -27.15
C VAL A 45 37.85 0.58 -27.85
N GLY A 46 37.07 -0.31 -28.47
CA GLY A 46 37.55 -1.51 -29.17
C GLY A 46 37.72 -1.39 -30.68
N GLY A 47 37.51 -0.21 -31.28
CA GLY A 47 37.48 -0.07 -32.74
C GLY A 47 36.29 -0.77 -33.39
N ALA A 48 35.16 -0.90 -32.68
CA ALA A 48 33.96 -1.50 -33.26
C ALA A 48 33.32 -0.54 -34.27
N ASP A 49 32.95 -1.12 -35.41
CA ASP A 49 32.37 -0.47 -36.58
C ASP A 49 31.28 0.57 -36.23
N LEU A 50 31.38 1.75 -36.84
CA LEU A 50 30.35 2.80 -36.86
C LEU A 50 28.97 2.25 -37.31
N HIS A 51 28.97 1.12 -38.02
CA HIS A 51 27.79 0.33 -38.40
C HIS A 51 27.03 -0.28 -37.21
N ALA A 52 27.73 -0.79 -36.18
CA ALA A 52 27.09 -1.34 -34.99
C ALA A 52 26.36 -0.24 -34.20
N ALA A 53 26.95 0.95 -34.09
CA ALA A 53 26.32 2.08 -33.40
C ALA A 53 25.09 2.61 -34.14
N THR A 54 25.09 2.62 -35.47
CA THR A 54 23.97 3.08 -36.31
C THR A 54 22.79 2.10 -36.33
N VAL A 55 23.01 0.81 -36.07
CA VAL A 55 21.93 -0.19 -35.94
C VAL A 55 21.44 -0.35 -34.50
N LEU A 56 22.34 -0.33 -33.52
CA LEU A 56 22.00 -0.53 -32.11
C LEU A 56 21.27 0.68 -31.49
N ALA A 57 21.56 1.91 -31.94
CA ALA A 57 20.92 3.11 -31.40
C ALA A 57 19.43 3.23 -31.75
N PRO A 58 18.99 3.04 -33.01
CA PRO A 58 17.58 3.00 -33.35
C PRO A 58 16.85 1.84 -32.66
N LEU A 59 17.49 0.67 -32.53
CA LEU A 59 16.93 -0.48 -31.83
C LEU A 59 16.71 -0.19 -30.34
N GLY A 60 17.70 0.42 -29.68
CA GLY A 60 17.57 0.85 -28.28
C GLY A 60 16.47 1.89 -28.08
N GLY A 61 16.37 2.87 -28.98
CA GLY A 61 15.30 3.87 -28.98
C GLY A 61 13.91 3.26 -29.21
N PHE A 62 13.80 2.32 -30.14
CA PHE A 62 12.56 1.58 -30.42
C PHE A 62 12.10 0.76 -29.20
N LEU A 63 13.02 0.03 -28.56
CA LEU A 63 12.72 -0.75 -27.36
C LEU A 63 12.29 0.14 -26.19
N ALA A 64 12.97 1.28 -25.98
CA ALA A 64 12.57 2.25 -24.97
C ALA A 64 11.19 2.86 -25.25
N GLY A 65 10.90 3.21 -26.51
CA GLY A 65 9.58 3.69 -26.94
C GLY A 65 8.48 2.64 -26.74
N ALA A 66 8.75 1.38 -27.09
CA ALA A 66 7.81 0.28 -26.88
C ALA A 66 7.48 0.09 -25.39
N LEU A 67 8.46 0.22 -24.49
CA LEU A 67 8.23 0.11 -23.03
C LEU A 67 7.41 1.26 -22.46
N VAL A 68 7.62 2.47 -22.97
CA VAL A 68 6.77 3.62 -22.61
C VAL A 68 5.33 3.35 -23.03
N ILE A 69 5.12 2.84 -24.24
CA ILE A 69 3.78 2.47 -24.71
C ILE A 69 3.19 1.36 -23.82
N LEU A 70 3.95 0.30 -23.53
CA LEU A 70 3.47 -0.82 -22.71
C LEU A 70 3.11 -0.41 -21.27
N SER A 71 3.77 0.62 -20.72
CA SER A 71 3.50 1.12 -19.35
C SER A 71 2.41 2.18 -19.26
N LEU A 72 1.98 2.76 -20.39
CA LEU A 72 0.98 3.83 -20.45
C LEU A 72 -0.34 3.44 -21.13
N VAL A 73 -0.41 2.25 -21.71
CA VAL A 73 -1.64 1.74 -22.34
C VAL A 73 -2.30 0.71 -21.41
N PRO A 74 -3.55 0.94 -20.97
CA PRO A 74 -4.30 -0.04 -20.20
C PRO A 74 -4.45 -1.36 -20.97
N SER A 75 -4.38 -2.48 -20.25
CA SER A 75 -4.63 -3.81 -20.81
C SER A 75 -6.12 -3.97 -21.12
N PRO A 76 -6.53 -4.20 -22.38
CA PRO A 76 -7.95 -4.43 -22.71
C PRO A 76 -8.46 -5.78 -22.16
N TRP A 77 -7.55 -6.68 -21.79
CA TRP A 77 -7.87 -8.04 -21.32
C TRP A 77 -8.08 -8.14 -19.81
N VAL A 78 -7.73 -7.10 -19.05
CA VAL A 78 -7.85 -7.09 -17.60
C VAL A 78 -8.89 -6.06 -17.19
N GLN A 79 -10.11 -6.54 -17.04
CA GLN A 79 -11.23 -5.72 -16.57
C GLN A 79 -11.16 -5.52 -15.05
N PRO A 80 -11.74 -4.43 -14.51
CA PRO A 80 -11.85 -4.24 -13.07
C PRO A 80 -12.52 -5.44 -12.39
N THR A 81 -11.87 -6.00 -11.36
CA THR A 81 -12.28 -7.27 -10.75
C THR A 81 -13.29 -7.08 -9.62
N TYR A 82 -14.60 -6.99 -9.91
CA TYR A 82 -15.65 -7.10 -8.88
C TYR A 82 -16.89 -7.86 -9.37
N GLY A 83 -17.37 -8.79 -8.54
CA GLY A 83 -18.69 -9.41 -8.68
C GLY A 83 -19.77 -8.41 -8.29
N VAL A 84 -20.90 -8.45 -8.99
CA VAL A 84 -21.93 -7.40 -9.07
C VAL A 84 -22.82 -7.27 -7.82
N GLU A 85 -22.41 -7.78 -6.66
CA GLU A 85 -23.20 -7.64 -5.44
C GLU A 85 -22.64 -6.53 -4.56
N PRO A 86 -23.41 -5.45 -4.31
CA PRO A 86 -23.04 -4.49 -3.28
C PRO A 86 -22.90 -5.26 -1.97
N LEU A 87 -21.73 -5.16 -1.33
CA LEU A 87 -21.56 -5.64 0.03
C LEU A 87 -22.66 -4.94 0.83
N LEU A 88 -23.58 -5.72 1.40
CA LEU A 88 -24.74 -5.26 2.16
C LEU A 88 -24.39 -4.00 2.95
N ASP A 89 -25.29 -3.01 2.92
CA ASP A 89 -25.15 -1.69 3.55
C ASP A 89 -24.85 -1.83 5.06
N PHE A 90 -23.58 -2.10 5.36
CA PHE A 90 -23.10 -2.63 6.64
C PHE A 90 -23.24 -1.58 7.74
N GLU A 91 -23.36 -0.32 7.35
CA GLU A 91 -23.50 0.82 8.26
C GLU A 91 -24.89 0.87 8.92
N THR A 92 -25.91 0.23 8.32
CA THR A 92 -27.26 0.17 8.87
C THR A 92 -27.48 -0.92 9.93
N GLU A 93 -26.63 -1.94 10.00
CA GLU A 93 -26.75 -3.06 10.96
C GLU A 93 -25.69 -3.05 12.09
N LEU A 94 -24.93 -1.95 12.25
CA LEU A 94 -24.06 -1.79 13.42
C LEU A 94 -24.89 -1.41 14.66
N ASP A 95 -25.51 -2.43 15.24
CA ASP A 95 -26.36 -2.37 16.42
C ASP A 95 -25.64 -1.72 17.64
N LEU A 96 -26.46 -1.17 18.53
CA LEU A 96 -26.13 -0.43 19.76
C LEU A 96 -25.19 -1.19 20.73
N THR A 97 -24.89 -2.46 20.46
CA THR A 97 -24.03 -3.37 21.22
C THR A 97 -22.52 -3.20 20.94
N LEU A 98 -22.13 -2.46 19.89
CA LEU A 98 -20.73 -2.25 19.49
C LEU A 98 -20.07 -0.97 20.06
N LYS A 99 -20.80 -0.20 20.89
CA LYS A 99 -20.40 1.13 21.40
C LYS A 99 -19.08 1.21 22.19
N LYS A 100 -18.46 0.07 22.54
CA LYS A 100 -17.27 0.01 23.39
C LYS A 100 -16.22 -0.98 22.90
N ILE A 101 -16.18 -1.24 21.60
CA ILE A 101 -15.19 -2.16 21.04
C ILE A 101 -14.01 -1.35 20.47
N PRO A 102 -12.78 -1.57 20.98
CA PRO A 102 -11.57 -1.00 20.43
C PRO A 102 -11.40 -1.30 18.93
N LEU A 103 -10.84 -0.36 18.16
CA LEU A 103 -10.58 -0.54 16.73
C LEU A 103 -9.79 -1.83 16.43
N ASN A 104 -8.78 -2.11 17.24
CA ASN A 104 -7.94 -3.31 17.13
C ASN A 104 -8.67 -4.60 17.51
N HIS A 105 -9.98 -4.62 17.71
CA HIS A 105 -10.75 -5.86 17.84
C HIS A 105 -11.50 -6.24 16.55
N PHE A 106 -11.52 -5.35 15.56
CA PHE A 106 -12.15 -5.60 14.27
C PHE A 106 -11.17 -6.25 13.29
N GLN A 107 -11.73 -7.04 12.37
CA GLN A 107 -11.03 -7.43 11.16
C GLN A 107 -11.60 -6.61 10.01
N VAL A 108 -10.75 -5.87 9.32
CA VAL A 108 -11.16 -4.95 8.26
C VAL A 108 -10.57 -5.43 6.95
N VAL A 109 -11.39 -5.47 5.90
CA VAL A 109 -10.95 -5.81 4.55
C VAL A 109 -10.41 -4.56 3.89
N GLY A 110 -9.24 -4.71 3.29
CA GLY A 110 -8.58 -3.68 2.52
C GLY A 110 -8.22 -4.11 1.11
N THR A 111 -7.75 -3.16 0.32
CA THR A 111 -7.17 -3.42 -0.99
C THR A 111 -5.68 -3.12 -0.97
N HIS A 112 -4.89 -3.94 -1.67
CA HIS A 112 -3.44 -3.77 -1.80
C HIS A 112 -3.16 -3.13 -3.15
N ASN A 113 -2.33 -2.08 -3.15
CA ASN A 113 -2.14 -1.18 -4.28
C ASN A 113 -3.49 -0.66 -4.83
N SER A 114 -4.32 -0.06 -3.97
CA SER A 114 -5.74 0.25 -4.23
C SER A 114 -6.00 1.09 -5.49
N VAL A 115 -4.98 1.74 -6.02
CA VAL A 115 -5.05 2.60 -7.20
C VAL A 115 -4.73 1.89 -8.53
N HIS A 116 -4.27 0.64 -8.47
CA HIS A 116 -3.63 -0.05 -9.58
C HIS A 116 -4.56 -0.33 -10.77
N VAL A 117 -4.02 -0.13 -11.97
CA VAL A 117 -4.62 -0.49 -13.27
C VAL A 117 -3.62 -1.32 -14.05
N ALA A 118 -4.02 -2.51 -14.49
CA ALA A 118 -3.16 -3.34 -15.32
C ALA A 118 -2.88 -2.67 -16.68
N GLY A 119 -1.62 -2.27 -16.90
CA GLY A 119 -1.13 -1.88 -18.23
C GLY A 119 -0.85 -3.08 -19.14
N LEU A 120 -0.58 -2.86 -20.42
CA LEU A 120 -0.14 -3.92 -21.34
C LEU A 120 1.11 -4.64 -20.81
N PHE A 121 2.01 -3.93 -20.12
CA PHE A 121 3.20 -4.50 -19.51
C PHE A 121 2.90 -5.62 -18.49
N SER A 122 1.71 -5.60 -17.85
CA SER A 122 1.29 -6.65 -16.91
C SER A 122 1.23 -8.05 -17.53
N MET A 123 1.20 -8.17 -18.87
CA MET A 123 1.28 -9.48 -19.55
C MET A 123 2.56 -10.25 -19.24
N PHE A 124 3.63 -9.55 -18.85
CA PHE A 124 4.91 -10.14 -18.48
C PHE A 124 5.05 -10.36 -16.98
N ILE A 125 4.11 -9.84 -16.17
CA ILE A 125 4.12 -9.92 -14.71
C ILE A 125 2.72 -10.34 -14.26
N PRO A 126 2.43 -11.65 -14.18
CA PRO A 126 1.09 -12.16 -13.88
C PRO A 126 0.45 -11.56 -12.61
N TYR A 127 1.25 -11.25 -11.59
CA TYR A 127 0.77 -10.64 -10.34
C TYR A 127 0.27 -9.20 -10.51
N TRP A 128 0.55 -8.53 -11.63
CA TRP A 128 0.03 -7.20 -11.99
C TRP A 128 -1.18 -7.28 -12.92
N GLN A 129 -1.73 -8.49 -13.17
CA GLN A 129 -2.90 -8.66 -14.02
C GLN A 129 -4.21 -8.49 -13.24
N TYR A 130 -4.38 -7.32 -12.61
CA TYR A 130 -5.63 -6.94 -11.94
C TYR A 130 -5.85 -5.44 -12.10
N THR A 131 -7.10 -5.01 -12.10
CA THR A 131 -7.47 -3.59 -12.11
C THR A 131 -8.47 -3.36 -10.99
N HIS A 132 -8.26 -2.32 -10.20
CA HIS A 132 -9.22 -1.91 -9.17
C HIS A 132 -10.35 -1.04 -9.74
N LEU A 133 -11.44 -0.92 -8.98
CA LEU A 133 -12.42 0.16 -9.18
C LEU A 133 -11.82 1.49 -8.72
N THR A 134 -12.51 2.59 -9.01
CA THR A 134 -12.15 3.89 -8.41
C THR A 134 -12.11 3.78 -6.88
N LEU A 135 -11.29 4.60 -6.22
CA LEU A 135 -11.22 4.58 -4.76
C LEU A 135 -12.60 4.83 -4.13
N ILE A 136 -13.39 5.73 -4.71
CA ILE A 136 -14.75 6.03 -4.21
C ILE A 136 -15.64 4.81 -4.29
N ASP A 137 -15.62 4.07 -5.40
CA ASP A 137 -16.40 2.84 -5.52
C ASP A 137 -15.94 1.76 -4.55
N GLN A 138 -14.64 1.62 -4.30
CA GLN A 138 -14.13 0.72 -3.25
C GLN A 138 -14.68 1.07 -1.87
N LEU A 139 -14.68 2.37 -1.53
CA LEU A 139 -15.22 2.85 -0.26
C LEU A 139 -16.75 2.69 -0.18
N ASN A 140 -17.46 2.84 -1.31
CA ASN A 140 -18.89 2.55 -1.45
C ASN A 140 -19.22 1.08 -1.25
N LEU A 141 -18.31 0.19 -1.61
CA LEU A 141 -18.42 -1.24 -1.33
C LEU A 141 -18.05 -1.59 0.13
N GLY A 142 -17.76 -0.62 1.00
CA GLY A 142 -17.47 -0.91 2.40
C GLY A 142 -16.00 -1.23 2.69
N ILE A 143 -15.08 -1.08 1.73
CA ILE A 143 -13.64 -1.14 2.02
C ILE A 143 -13.28 -0.01 2.98
N ARG A 144 -12.52 -0.33 4.03
CA ARG A 144 -12.09 0.63 5.07
C ARG A 144 -10.59 0.64 5.33
N HIS A 145 -9.82 -0.08 4.53
CA HIS A 145 -8.37 0.01 4.45
C HIS A 145 -7.95 0.12 2.98
N ILE A 146 -7.33 1.23 2.60
CA ILE A 146 -6.81 1.44 1.24
C ILE A 146 -5.34 1.80 1.30
N GLU A 147 -4.60 1.48 0.24
CA GLU A 147 -3.18 1.78 0.07
C GLU A 147 -2.98 2.75 -1.08
N LEU A 148 -2.23 3.82 -0.81
CA LEU A 148 -1.72 4.76 -1.79
C LEU A 148 -0.22 4.53 -1.97
N ASP A 149 0.16 4.18 -3.20
CA ASP A 149 1.56 3.98 -3.59
C ASP A 149 2.17 5.33 -3.96
N LEU A 150 3.06 5.85 -3.12
CA LEU A 150 3.50 7.24 -3.18
C LEU A 150 4.93 7.39 -3.72
N TRP A 151 5.06 8.32 -4.66
CA TRP A 151 6.31 8.72 -5.27
C TRP A 151 6.51 10.23 -5.18
N TYR A 152 7.64 10.65 -4.62
CA TYR A 152 7.96 12.08 -4.55
C TYR A 152 8.63 12.56 -5.85
N ASN A 153 7.97 13.45 -6.57
CA ASN A 153 8.52 14.08 -7.77
C ASN A 153 9.36 15.30 -7.39
N LYS A 154 10.69 15.18 -7.50
CA LYS A 154 11.65 16.21 -7.08
C LYS A 154 11.61 17.47 -7.94
N ASN A 155 11.06 17.41 -9.16
CA ASN A 155 10.98 18.56 -10.05
C ASN A 155 9.87 19.52 -9.64
N ILE A 156 8.68 18.99 -9.37
CA ILE A 156 7.51 19.77 -8.97
C ILE A 156 7.33 19.83 -7.45
N GLN A 157 8.17 19.10 -6.71
CA GLN A 157 8.17 19.03 -5.24
C GLN A 157 6.81 18.58 -4.67
N ALA A 158 6.19 17.58 -5.30
CA ALA A 158 4.88 17.06 -4.93
C ALA A 158 4.86 15.54 -4.88
N TRP A 159 3.91 14.98 -4.14
CA TRP A 159 3.66 13.55 -4.08
C TRP A 159 2.70 13.13 -5.19
N GLU A 160 3.07 12.06 -5.89
CA GLU A 160 2.27 11.42 -6.92
C GLU A 160 1.86 10.00 -6.49
N VAL A 161 0.73 9.53 -7.01
CA VAL A 161 0.11 8.25 -6.66
C VAL A 161 0.10 7.32 -7.86
N TRP A 162 0.86 6.23 -7.78
CA TRP A 162 0.92 5.16 -8.78
C TRP A 162 1.74 3.96 -8.28
N HIS A 163 1.46 2.78 -8.81
CA HIS A 163 1.92 1.51 -8.24
C HIS A 163 3.45 1.34 -8.24
N GLU A 164 4.08 1.21 -9.41
CA GLU A 164 5.52 0.92 -9.47
C GLU A 164 6.12 1.33 -10.82
N CYS A 165 7.46 1.39 -10.90
CA CYS A 165 8.17 1.69 -12.14
C CYS A 165 7.66 0.77 -13.25
N VAL A 166 7.51 1.31 -14.47
CA VAL A 166 6.85 0.64 -15.62
C VAL A 166 5.38 0.24 -15.42
N ASP A 167 4.74 0.73 -14.36
CA ASP A 167 3.34 0.47 -14.03
C ASP A 167 2.69 1.69 -13.38
N ARG A 168 2.53 2.74 -14.19
CA ARG A 168 2.12 4.08 -13.74
C ARG A 168 0.61 4.33 -13.83
N LEU A 169 -0.12 3.43 -14.47
CA LEU A 169 -1.56 3.60 -14.65
C LEU A 169 -2.27 3.54 -13.29
N THR A 170 -3.23 4.44 -13.12
CA THR A 170 -3.97 4.61 -11.87
C THR A 170 -5.43 4.93 -12.13
N VAL A 171 -6.32 4.50 -11.23
CA VAL A 171 -7.76 4.84 -11.22
C VAL A 171 -8.06 6.21 -10.59
N THR A 172 -7.03 6.94 -10.18
CA THR A 172 -7.12 8.23 -9.48
C THR A 172 -6.44 9.34 -10.27
N PRO A 173 -6.60 10.62 -9.88
CA PRO A 173 -5.63 11.64 -10.24
C PRO A 173 -4.22 11.23 -9.86
N LEU A 174 -3.23 11.78 -10.57
CA LEU A 174 -1.84 11.52 -10.29
C LEU A 174 -1.35 12.23 -9.01
N MET A 175 -1.81 13.45 -8.73
CA MET A 175 -1.35 14.23 -7.57
C MET A 175 -2.03 13.74 -6.30
N MET A 176 -1.24 13.50 -5.25
CA MET A 176 -1.76 13.03 -3.98
C MET A 176 -2.80 14.01 -3.40
N ALA A 177 -2.55 15.33 -3.42
CA ALA A 177 -3.51 16.34 -3.01
C ALA A 177 -4.91 16.18 -3.61
N ASP A 178 -5.01 15.85 -4.90
CA ASP A 178 -6.30 15.64 -5.56
C ASP A 178 -6.98 14.34 -5.09
N VAL A 179 -6.22 13.26 -4.96
CA VAL A 179 -6.70 11.98 -4.40
C VAL A 179 -7.23 12.18 -2.99
N LEU A 180 -6.47 12.94 -2.20
CA LEU A 180 -6.78 13.25 -0.83
C LEU A 180 -8.09 14.05 -0.71
N SER A 181 -8.25 15.08 -1.54
CA SER A 181 -9.47 15.89 -1.62
C SER A 181 -10.71 15.06 -2.00
N GLN A 182 -10.57 14.10 -2.92
CA GLN A 182 -11.66 13.20 -3.30
C GLN A 182 -12.10 12.31 -2.13
N ILE A 183 -11.17 11.68 -1.43
CA ILE A 183 -11.48 10.81 -0.28
C ILE A 183 -12.05 11.64 0.88
N TYR A 184 -11.54 12.85 1.11
CA TYR A 184 -12.09 13.74 2.13
C TYR A 184 -13.52 14.14 1.84
N THR A 185 -13.82 14.53 0.60
CA THR A 185 -15.18 14.87 0.15
C THR A 185 -16.14 13.70 0.39
N TRP A 186 -15.70 12.48 0.05
CA TRP A 186 -16.45 11.26 0.34
C TRP A 186 -16.70 11.07 1.84
N SER A 187 -15.67 11.20 2.66
CA SER A 187 -15.75 11.05 4.12
C SER A 187 -16.76 12.02 4.73
N LYS A 188 -16.73 13.31 4.33
CA LYS A 188 -17.70 14.31 4.80
C LYS A 188 -19.13 14.04 4.33
N SER A 189 -19.31 13.41 3.17
CA SER A 189 -20.64 13.03 2.66
C SER A 189 -21.26 11.84 3.39
N ARG A 190 -20.46 11.05 4.13
CA ARG A 190 -20.90 9.88 4.90
C ARG A 190 -20.63 10.05 6.38
N GLN A 191 -21.48 10.84 7.03
CA GLN A 191 -21.36 11.08 8.46
C GLN A 191 -21.40 9.76 9.23
N GLY A 192 -20.40 9.57 10.08
CA GLY A 192 -20.34 8.40 10.95
C GLY A 192 -19.88 7.10 10.27
N HIS A 193 -19.30 7.17 9.06
CA HIS A 193 -18.71 5.99 8.42
C HIS A 193 -17.70 5.28 9.35
N PHE A 194 -17.56 3.96 9.21
CA PHE A 194 -16.54 3.21 9.97
C PHE A 194 -15.14 3.84 9.76
N PRO A 195 -14.24 3.87 10.75
CA PRO A 195 -12.92 4.50 10.63
C PRO A 195 -12.17 4.06 9.37
N LEU A 196 -11.77 5.03 8.54
CA LEU A 196 -11.04 4.76 7.30
C LEU A 196 -9.54 4.75 7.58
N THR A 197 -8.84 3.69 7.19
CA THR A 197 -7.38 3.66 7.23
C THR A 197 -6.81 3.84 5.83
N ILE A 198 -5.92 4.82 5.67
CA ILE A 198 -5.18 5.08 4.44
C ILE A 198 -3.71 4.74 4.71
N ASN A 199 -3.22 3.70 4.07
CA ASN A 199 -1.83 3.29 4.11
C ASN A 199 -1.01 4.02 3.03
N MET A 200 -0.06 4.83 3.47
CA MET A 200 0.83 5.62 2.63
C MET A 200 2.11 4.80 2.37
N ASP A 201 2.16 4.02 1.29
CA ASP A 201 3.33 3.21 0.93
C ASP A 201 4.33 4.01 0.13
N ILE A 202 5.43 4.37 0.79
CA ILE A 202 6.47 5.18 0.17
C ILE A 202 7.31 4.30 -0.75
N LYS A 203 7.11 4.46 -2.05
CA LYS A 203 7.86 3.73 -3.07
C LYS A 203 9.16 4.40 -3.43
N GLY A 204 9.27 5.72 -3.32
CA GLY A 204 10.53 6.41 -3.60
C GLY A 204 10.40 7.90 -3.94
N ALA A 205 11.51 8.46 -4.42
CA ALA A 205 11.58 9.79 -4.98
C ALA A 205 12.31 9.77 -6.33
N TYR A 206 11.91 10.62 -7.27
CA TYR A 206 12.45 10.59 -8.64
C TYR A 206 12.57 11.98 -9.26
N TRP A 207 13.36 12.09 -10.34
CA TRP A 207 13.42 13.27 -11.19
C TRP A 207 12.74 12.96 -12.52
N SER A 208 11.85 13.83 -12.98
CA SER A 208 11.08 13.68 -14.23
C SER A 208 11.98 13.48 -15.45
N TYR A 209 13.12 14.17 -15.53
CA TYR A 209 14.04 14.10 -16.68
C TYR A 209 14.96 12.88 -16.67
N THR A 210 15.11 12.17 -15.55
CA THR A 210 15.81 10.88 -15.54
C THR A 210 14.88 9.74 -15.99
N SER A 211 13.59 10.04 -16.26
CA SER A 211 12.48 9.11 -16.54
C SER A 211 12.05 8.28 -15.32
N TYR A 212 10.77 7.92 -15.25
CA TYR A 212 10.21 6.97 -14.27
C TYR A 212 10.81 5.55 -14.36
N LEU A 213 11.72 5.30 -15.31
CA LEU A 213 12.50 4.07 -15.41
C LEU A 213 13.82 4.12 -14.61
N THR A 214 14.32 5.30 -14.24
CA THR A 214 15.58 5.46 -13.50
C THR A 214 15.56 5.30 -11.98
N PRO A 215 14.44 5.37 -11.23
CA PRO A 215 14.48 5.11 -9.79
C PRO A 215 15.13 3.77 -9.45
N TRP A 216 15.15 2.85 -10.42
CA TRP A 216 15.80 1.58 -10.28
C TRP A 216 17.35 1.64 -10.36
N LEU A 217 17.92 2.39 -11.31
CA LEU A 217 19.38 2.46 -11.54
C LEU A 217 20.15 3.32 -10.53
N LEU A 218 19.48 4.31 -9.91
CA LEU A 218 20.09 5.26 -8.98
C LEU A 218 19.58 5.10 -7.54
N GLY A 219 18.77 4.06 -7.29
CA GLY A 219 18.03 3.82 -6.05
C GLY A 219 16.73 4.63 -5.98
N ARG A 220 15.80 4.21 -5.11
CA ARG A 220 14.46 4.82 -4.86
C ARG A 220 14.51 6.26 -4.30
N GLY A 221 15.57 7.03 -4.55
CA GLY A 221 15.63 8.48 -4.39
C GLY A 221 15.95 9.03 -3.00
N PHE A 222 15.79 8.25 -1.93
CA PHE A 222 16.08 8.64 -0.55
C PHE A 222 17.48 8.23 -0.09
N LYS A 223 18.12 9.05 0.74
CA LYS A 223 19.51 8.89 1.20
C LYS A 223 19.62 8.56 2.69
N ASP A 224 18.80 7.63 3.16
CA ASP A 224 18.88 7.09 4.53
C ASP A 224 18.62 8.12 5.65
N GLY A 225 17.68 9.04 5.44
CA GLY A 225 17.21 9.95 6.48
C GLY A 225 18.02 11.24 6.60
N THR A 226 18.54 11.75 5.48
CA THR A 226 19.16 13.09 5.44
C THR A 226 18.16 14.19 5.83
N PRO A 227 18.61 15.40 6.21
CA PRO A 227 17.72 16.53 6.44
C PRO A 227 16.79 16.83 5.25
N ALA A 228 17.25 16.60 4.02
CA ALA A 228 16.42 16.73 2.82
C ALA A 228 15.32 15.66 2.75
N ASP A 229 15.64 14.40 3.13
CA ASP A 229 14.63 13.35 3.22
C ASP A 229 13.59 13.73 4.28
N VAL A 230 14.02 14.18 5.47
CA VAL A 230 13.10 14.63 6.55
C VAL A 230 12.17 15.73 6.08
N GLN A 231 12.68 16.73 5.33
CA GLN A 231 11.85 17.80 4.77
C GLN A 231 10.77 17.28 3.81
N ILE A 232 11.07 16.27 3.00
CA ILE A 232 10.09 15.63 2.11
C ILE A 232 8.95 14.98 2.90
N PHE A 233 9.25 14.35 4.04
CA PHE A 233 8.21 13.79 4.92
C PHE A 233 7.42 14.86 5.68
N GLN A 234 8.05 15.98 6.05
CA GLN A 234 7.32 17.12 6.58
C GLN A 234 6.37 17.73 5.54
N MET A 235 6.74 17.72 4.25
CA MET A 235 5.84 18.11 3.17
C MET A 235 4.66 17.14 3.03
N LEU A 236 4.90 15.83 3.20
CA LEU A 236 3.83 14.83 3.21
C LEU A 236 2.79 15.12 4.30
N GLU A 237 3.22 15.43 5.53
CA GLU A 237 2.29 15.83 6.61
C GLU A 237 1.56 17.12 6.30
N ARG A 238 2.25 18.13 5.75
CA ARG A 238 1.62 19.40 5.36
C ARG A 238 0.55 19.19 4.28
N GLU A 239 0.77 18.28 3.34
CA GLU A 239 -0.19 17.99 2.28
C GLU A 239 -1.46 17.31 2.82
N VAL A 240 -1.32 16.40 3.79
CA VAL A 240 -2.47 15.85 4.53
C VAL A 240 -3.22 16.97 5.26
N LEU A 241 -2.51 17.79 6.03
CA LEU A 241 -3.13 18.86 6.83
C LEU A 241 -3.67 20.04 5.99
N ALA A 242 -3.27 20.15 4.72
CA ALA A 242 -3.86 21.11 3.79
C ALA A 242 -5.28 20.72 3.38
N THR A 243 -5.63 19.43 3.48
CA THR A 243 -6.93 18.89 3.07
C THR A 243 -7.78 18.44 4.27
N TRP A 244 -7.19 17.77 5.27
CA TRP A 244 -7.91 17.28 6.45
C TRP A 244 -7.72 18.15 7.67
N SER A 245 -8.82 18.30 8.42
CA SER A 245 -8.80 18.91 9.74
C SER A 245 -8.40 17.89 10.81
N ILE A 246 -7.65 18.32 11.83
CA ILE A 246 -7.26 17.45 12.96
C ILE A 246 -8.47 16.74 13.62
N PRO A 247 -9.64 17.37 13.82
CA PRO A 247 -10.82 16.69 14.35
C PRO A 247 -11.34 15.52 13.49
N ASP A 248 -11.11 15.53 12.18
CA ASP A 248 -11.50 14.45 11.27
C ASP A 248 -10.45 13.31 11.26
N LEU A 249 -9.38 13.42 12.04
CA LEU A 249 -8.30 12.44 12.10
C LEU A 249 -8.22 11.77 13.47
N LEU A 250 -7.75 10.52 13.48
CA LEU A 250 -7.05 9.95 14.62
C LEU A 250 -5.56 10.05 14.34
N THR A 251 -4.81 10.68 15.24
CA THR A 251 -3.38 10.91 15.06
C THR A 251 -2.55 10.32 16.20
N PRO A 252 -1.26 9.98 15.98
CA PRO A 252 -0.36 9.54 17.05
C PRO A 252 -0.29 10.53 18.21
N ALA A 253 -0.27 11.83 17.90
CA ALA A 253 -0.22 12.89 18.91
C ALA A 253 -1.50 12.88 19.79
N SER A 254 -2.68 12.78 19.18
CA SER A 254 -3.95 12.72 19.92
C SER A 254 -4.05 11.47 20.80
N MET A 255 -3.59 10.32 20.30
CA MET A 255 -3.64 9.04 21.02
C MET A 255 -2.69 9.04 22.22
N LYS A 256 -1.45 9.51 22.06
CA LYS A 256 -0.49 9.68 23.17
C LYS A 256 -0.98 10.67 24.21
N PHE A 257 -1.50 11.83 23.76
CA PHE A 257 -2.01 12.86 24.66
C PHE A 257 -3.17 12.35 25.52
N ALA A 258 -4.10 11.59 24.95
CA ALA A 258 -5.28 11.07 25.67
C ALA A 258 -4.93 10.13 26.84
N CYS A 259 -3.82 9.40 26.76
CA CYS A 259 -3.38 8.46 27.80
C CYS A 259 -2.15 8.93 28.60
N GLY A 260 -1.55 10.06 28.23
CA GLY A 260 -0.35 10.62 28.89
C GLY A 260 0.95 9.88 28.60
N GLU A 261 0.96 8.94 27.65
CA GLU A 261 2.14 8.15 27.30
C GLU A 261 3.11 8.91 26.40
N LYS A 262 4.40 8.61 26.53
CA LYS A 262 5.46 9.26 25.73
C LYS A 262 5.67 8.60 24.37
N THR A 263 5.37 7.32 24.27
CA THR A 263 5.63 6.50 23.09
C THR A 263 4.35 5.85 22.59
N MET A 264 4.26 5.60 21.27
CA MET A 264 3.09 4.93 20.71
C MET A 264 2.98 3.48 21.15
N ARG A 265 4.12 2.80 21.31
CA ARG A 265 4.19 1.46 21.87
C ARG A 265 3.51 1.39 23.23
N ASP A 266 3.86 2.29 24.15
CA ASP A 266 3.31 2.28 25.50
C ASP A 266 1.81 2.66 25.49
N ALA A 267 1.42 3.62 24.64
CA ALA A 267 0.01 3.96 24.41
C ALA A 267 -0.83 2.72 24.00
N ILE A 268 -0.34 1.95 23.02
CA ILE A 268 -1.04 0.75 22.53
C ILE A 268 -1.02 -0.38 23.55
N MET A 269 0.14 -0.68 24.12
CA MET A 269 0.30 -1.83 25.01
C MET A 269 -0.41 -1.64 26.36
N ASN A 270 -0.46 -0.41 26.89
CA ASN A 270 -1.05 -0.14 28.20
C ASN A 270 -2.53 0.26 28.12
N HIS A 271 -2.95 0.92 27.02
CA HIS A 271 -4.30 1.53 26.92
C HIS A 271 -5.12 1.03 25.73
N GLY A 272 -4.49 0.34 24.77
CA GLY A 272 -5.16 -0.15 23.57
C GLY A 272 -5.53 0.95 22.57
N TRP A 273 -6.34 0.59 21.58
CA TRP A 273 -6.86 1.55 20.60
C TRP A 273 -8.19 2.16 21.07
N PRO A 274 -8.53 3.38 20.62
CA PRO A 274 -9.84 3.97 20.91
C PRO A 274 -10.99 3.10 20.39
N ASN A 275 -12.17 3.26 20.99
CA ASN A 275 -13.36 2.56 20.54
C ASN A 275 -13.80 3.07 19.17
N VAL A 276 -14.36 2.17 18.36
CA VAL A 276 -14.85 2.54 17.02
C VAL A 276 -15.89 3.67 17.06
N ASP A 277 -16.72 3.73 18.10
CA ASP A 277 -17.74 4.79 18.24
C ASP A 277 -17.11 6.19 18.35
N ASP A 278 -15.97 6.30 19.04
CA ASP A 278 -15.19 7.54 19.17
C ASP A 278 -14.45 7.91 17.86
N LEU A 279 -14.34 6.95 16.94
CA LEU A 279 -13.59 7.05 15.69
C LEU A 279 -14.48 7.17 14.45
N LYS A 280 -15.81 7.10 14.60
CA LYS A 280 -16.75 7.23 13.48
C LYS A 280 -16.52 8.53 12.71
N GLY A 281 -16.48 8.41 11.38
CA GLY A 281 -16.19 9.52 10.47
C GLY A 281 -14.72 9.99 10.47
N LYS A 282 -13.82 9.37 11.24
CA LYS A 282 -12.40 9.72 11.25
C LYS A 282 -11.59 8.90 10.26
N THR A 283 -10.47 9.49 9.86
CA THR A 283 -9.44 8.84 9.03
C THR A 283 -8.15 8.64 9.83
N ILE A 284 -7.49 7.51 9.58
CA ILE A 284 -6.20 7.10 10.15
C ILE A 284 -5.21 7.02 9.00
N PHE A 285 -4.12 7.78 9.08
CA PHE A 285 -3.02 7.64 8.13
C PHE A 285 -1.95 6.72 8.71
N GLN A 286 -1.55 5.71 7.95
CA GLN A 286 -0.44 4.82 8.25
C GLN A 286 0.73 5.14 7.32
N LEU A 287 1.94 5.20 7.85
CA LEU A 287 3.13 5.36 7.03
C LEU A 287 3.86 4.02 6.88
N ASN A 288 3.94 3.54 5.63
CA ASN A 288 4.68 2.33 5.28
C ASN A 288 6.00 2.71 4.61
N LEU A 289 7.09 2.42 5.32
CA LEU A 289 8.45 2.54 4.80
C LEU A 289 9.00 1.14 4.63
N ASN A 290 9.48 0.81 3.43
CA ASN A 290 9.94 -0.53 3.11
C ASN A 290 11.44 -0.59 2.76
N GLY A 291 12.04 -1.76 2.97
CA GLY A 291 13.41 -2.06 2.57
C GLY A 291 14.48 -1.57 3.55
N LYS A 292 15.75 -1.74 3.17
CA LYS A 292 16.93 -1.49 4.04
C LYS A 292 17.02 -0.06 4.59
N LYS A 293 16.38 0.89 3.91
CA LYS A 293 16.38 2.32 4.25
C LYS A 293 15.24 2.72 5.21
N ALA A 294 14.29 1.81 5.47
CA ALA A 294 13.13 2.12 6.29
C ALA A 294 13.52 2.48 7.73
N LYS A 295 14.43 1.72 8.36
CA LYS A 295 14.88 1.97 9.74
C LYS A 295 15.55 3.33 9.94
N PRO A 296 16.59 3.72 9.17
CA PRO A 296 17.22 5.04 9.36
C PRO A 296 16.25 6.18 9.03
N LEU A 297 15.38 6.01 8.02
CA LEU A 297 14.39 7.03 7.65
C LEU A 297 13.30 7.19 8.72
N SER A 298 12.71 6.07 9.18
CA SER A 298 11.78 6.03 10.31
C SER A 298 12.40 6.70 11.54
N ASN A 299 13.70 6.46 11.78
CA ASN A 299 14.40 7.08 12.89
C ASN A 299 14.53 8.61 12.78
N ALA A 300 14.63 9.13 11.56
CA ALA A 300 14.77 10.55 11.30
C ALA A 300 13.41 11.29 11.37
N ILE A 301 12.30 10.60 11.12
CA ILE A 301 10.95 11.19 11.05
C ILE A 301 10.04 10.83 12.26
N LYS A 302 10.62 10.28 13.34
CA LYS A 302 9.90 9.77 14.55
C LYS A 302 8.89 10.74 15.17
N SER A 303 8.98 12.03 14.86
CA SER A 303 8.07 13.05 15.37
C SER A 303 6.79 13.20 14.54
N SER A 304 6.43 12.22 13.70
CA SER A 304 5.22 12.36 12.89
C SER A 304 4.01 12.61 13.77
N THR A 305 3.33 13.73 13.51
CA THR A 305 2.19 14.14 14.33
C THR A 305 0.88 13.62 13.80
N VAL A 306 0.87 13.16 12.54
CA VAL A 306 -0.34 12.80 11.78
C VAL A 306 -0.37 11.31 11.41
N MET A 307 0.77 10.70 11.09
CA MET A 307 0.82 9.35 10.53
C MET A 307 1.38 8.31 11.51
N PHE A 308 0.70 7.18 11.62
CA PHE A 308 1.13 6.05 12.44
C PHE A 308 2.25 5.25 11.77
N MET A 309 3.37 5.09 12.46
CA MET A 309 4.56 4.45 11.92
C MET A 309 4.43 2.92 11.92
N ARG A 310 4.87 2.29 10.82
CA ARG A 310 5.08 0.84 10.77
C ARG A 310 6.25 0.43 11.68
N GLY A 311 6.04 -0.64 12.46
CA GLY A 311 7.11 -1.31 13.20
C GLY A 311 7.88 -2.30 12.33
N HIS A 312 9.17 -2.50 12.65
CA HIS A 312 10.05 -3.43 11.94
C HIS A 312 10.64 -4.51 12.85
N ASN A 313 10.62 -4.30 14.16
CA ASN A 313 11.03 -5.30 15.15
C ASN A 313 9.79 -5.97 15.76
N TYR A 314 9.52 -7.21 15.35
CA TYR A 314 8.34 -7.98 15.77
C TYR A 314 8.43 -8.46 17.23
N ASP A 315 9.66 -8.68 17.71
CA ASP A 315 9.92 -9.18 19.06
C ASP A 315 9.90 -8.04 20.08
N ASP A 316 10.63 -6.96 19.79
CA ASP A 316 10.70 -5.74 20.60
C ASP A 316 10.34 -4.49 19.77
N PRO A 317 9.04 -4.19 19.63
CA PRO A 317 8.53 -3.05 18.87
C PRO A 317 9.24 -1.73 19.19
N GLU A 318 9.49 -0.94 18.16
CA GLU A 318 10.06 0.40 18.31
C GLU A 318 9.12 1.33 19.12
N PRO A 319 9.65 2.35 19.83
CA PRO A 319 8.82 3.27 20.62
C PRO A 319 7.66 3.92 19.85
N GLU A 320 7.86 4.24 18.58
CA GLU A 320 6.83 4.86 17.73
C GLU A 320 6.07 3.86 16.85
N ALA A 321 6.35 2.55 16.97
CA ALA A 321 5.63 1.52 16.21
C ALA A 321 4.16 1.50 16.63
N ALA A 322 3.26 1.55 15.64
CA ALA A 322 1.83 1.53 15.87
C ALA A 322 1.10 0.39 15.17
N TRP A 323 1.66 -0.09 14.05
CA TRP A 323 1.09 -1.18 13.28
C TRP A 323 2.21 -1.96 12.57
N PHE A 324 1.88 -3.15 12.11
CA PHE A 324 2.82 -4.06 11.46
C PHE A 324 2.22 -4.64 10.20
N GLU A 325 3.07 -5.14 9.30
CA GLU A 325 2.61 -5.95 8.17
C GLU A 325 3.38 -7.27 8.18
N SER A 326 2.64 -8.38 8.24
CA SER A 326 3.19 -9.74 8.26
C SER A 326 2.23 -10.72 7.60
N ASN A 327 2.80 -11.78 7.03
CA ASN A 327 2.07 -12.95 6.53
C ASN A 327 2.39 -14.21 7.34
N ASP A 328 3.17 -14.08 8.42
CA ASP A 328 3.52 -15.17 9.32
C ASP A 328 2.47 -15.26 10.45
N PRO A 329 1.70 -16.37 10.53
CA PRO A 329 0.67 -16.54 11.54
C PRO A 329 1.17 -16.37 12.98
N GLU A 330 2.41 -16.78 13.28
CA GLU A 330 2.96 -16.68 14.64
C GLU A 330 3.25 -15.22 15.00
N GLN A 331 3.86 -14.47 14.08
CA GLN A 331 4.09 -13.03 14.25
C GLN A 331 2.77 -12.27 14.37
N ILE A 332 1.81 -12.60 13.51
CA ILE A 332 0.47 -12.00 13.55
C ILE A 332 -0.18 -12.26 14.92
N SER A 333 -0.18 -13.52 15.39
CA SER A 333 -0.75 -13.88 16.69
C SER A 333 -0.06 -13.14 17.85
N SER A 334 1.28 -13.11 17.85
CA SER A 334 2.08 -12.42 18.87
C SER A 334 1.79 -10.91 18.92
N LEU A 335 1.79 -10.25 17.76
CA LEU A 335 1.57 -8.79 17.68
C LEU A 335 0.13 -8.39 18.03
N THR A 336 -0.85 -9.17 17.58
CA THR A 336 -2.26 -8.90 17.88
C THR A 336 -2.56 -9.08 19.37
N GLN A 337 -1.94 -10.07 20.04
CA GLN A 337 -2.01 -10.22 21.50
C GLN A 337 -1.38 -9.05 22.26
N LYS A 338 -0.33 -8.42 21.70
CA LYS A 338 0.27 -7.18 22.22
C LYS A 338 -0.57 -5.92 21.91
N GLY A 339 -1.71 -6.06 21.22
CA GLY A 339 -2.65 -4.97 20.92
C GLY A 339 -2.39 -4.23 19.61
N TYR A 340 -1.40 -4.64 18.81
CA TYR A 340 -1.09 -3.99 17.53
C TYR A 340 -2.07 -4.36 16.43
N VAL A 341 -2.26 -3.42 15.50
CA VAL A 341 -2.92 -3.72 14.22
C VAL A 341 -1.93 -4.34 13.26
N VAL A 342 -2.32 -5.47 12.67
CA VAL A 342 -1.47 -6.20 11.73
C VAL A 342 -2.14 -6.26 10.37
N ARG A 343 -1.46 -5.74 9.35
CA ARG A 343 -1.84 -5.88 7.95
C ARG A 343 -1.27 -7.19 7.39
N THR A 344 -2.09 -7.94 6.68
CA THR A 344 -1.68 -9.17 5.99
C THR A 344 -2.20 -9.19 4.56
N LEU A 345 -1.42 -9.76 3.66
CA LEU A 345 -1.80 -10.05 2.27
C LEU A 345 -2.28 -11.50 2.11
N ASP A 346 -2.19 -12.31 3.17
CA ASP A 346 -2.63 -13.69 3.14
C ASP A 346 -4.13 -13.79 3.44
N VAL A 347 -4.90 -13.93 2.37
CA VAL A 347 -6.35 -14.17 2.41
C VAL A 347 -6.72 -15.46 3.14
N HIS A 348 -5.81 -16.45 3.20
CA HIS A 348 -5.99 -17.72 3.90
C HIS A 348 -5.54 -17.70 5.36
N ALA A 349 -5.01 -16.57 5.86
CA ALA A 349 -4.95 -16.34 7.31
C ALA A 349 -6.36 -16.27 7.93
N LYS A 350 -7.41 -16.24 7.10
CA LYS A 350 -8.81 -16.53 7.48
C LYS A 350 -9.11 -18.03 7.39
N ALA A 351 -9.81 -18.51 8.42
CA ALA A 351 -10.39 -19.85 8.61
C ALA A 351 -9.60 -20.87 9.45
N GLY A 352 -8.77 -20.41 10.39
CA GLY A 352 -8.74 -21.10 11.69
C GLY A 352 -10.04 -20.81 12.45
N SER A 353 -10.47 -21.67 13.37
CA SER A 353 -11.70 -21.51 14.17
C SER A 353 -11.74 -20.27 15.08
N ASN A 354 -10.70 -19.41 15.04
CA ASN A 354 -10.61 -18.12 15.70
C ASN A 354 -9.59 -17.21 14.97
N PRO A 355 -9.97 -16.44 13.93
CA PRO A 355 -9.13 -15.39 13.39
C PRO A 355 -8.66 -14.43 14.50
N PRO A 356 -7.38 -13.98 14.46
CA PRO A 356 -6.86 -13.03 15.41
C PRO A 356 -7.64 -11.71 15.35
N LYS A 357 -7.91 -11.15 16.53
CA LYS A 357 -8.39 -9.77 16.70
C LYS A 357 -7.31 -8.83 16.10
N SER A 358 -7.69 -7.67 15.54
CA SER A 358 -6.74 -6.64 15.07
C SER A 358 -6.05 -6.91 13.72
N GLN A 359 -6.83 -7.10 12.65
CA GLN A 359 -6.27 -7.43 11.35
C GLN A 359 -6.82 -6.60 10.19
N TYR A 360 -5.92 -6.05 9.38
CA TYR A 360 -6.23 -5.57 8.04
C TYR A 360 -5.89 -6.66 7.02
N VAL A 361 -6.89 -7.21 6.33
CA VAL A 361 -6.68 -8.20 5.28
C VAL A 361 -6.76 -7.49 3.94
N ALA A 362 -5.61 -7.25 3.32
CA ALA A 362 -5.50 -6.56 2.05
C ALA A 362 -5.43 -7.55 0.88
N THR A 363 -6.17 -7.30 -0.19
CA THR A 363 -6.27 -8.17 -1.37
C THR A 363 -6.22 -7.39 -2.68
N ASN A 364 -5.67 -8.01 -3.73
CA ASN A 364 -5.73 -7.50 -5.11
C ASN A 364 -7.08 -7.84 -5.79
N HIS A 365 -7.84 -8.79 -5.23
CA HIS A 365 -9.12 -9.28 -5.77
C HIS A 365 -10.19 -9.25 -4.68
N PRO A 366 -10.92 -8.13 -4.53
CA PRO A 366 -11.84 -7.98 -3.40
C PRO A 366 -13.19 -8.66 -3.63
N ALA A 367 -13.51 -9.00 -4.89
CA ALA A 367 -14.69 -9.79 -5.28
C ALA A 367 -14.86 -11.11 -4.49
N SER A 368 -13.77 -11.65 -3.93
CA SER A 368 -13.77 -12.85 -3.11
C SER A 368 -14.30 -12.62 -1.67
N TYR A 369 -14.67 -11.39 -1.32
CA TYR A 369 -15.10 -11.00 0.03
C TYR A 369 -16.49 -10.38 0.03
N PRO A 370 -17.48 -11.03 0.66
CA PRO A 370 -18.85 -10.52 0.71
C PRO A 370 -19.06 -9.39 1.73
N LEU A 371 -18.05 -9.01 2.53
CA LEU A 371 -18.15 -7.95 3.54
C LEU A 371 -16.84 -7.16 3.70
N GLY A 372 -16.93 -5.82 3.74
CA GLY A 372 -15.79 -4.90 3.87
C GLY A 372 -15.23 -4.76 5.30
N VAL A 373 -16.04 -5.08 6.32
CA VAL A 373 -15.64 -5.21 7.72
C VAL A 373 -16.24 -6.50 8.26
N LEU A 374 -15.42 -7.33 8.88
CA LEU A 374 -15.88 -8.52 9.59
C LEU A 374 -15.93 -8.17 11.08
N LEU A 375 -17.11 -8.39 11.68
CA LEU A 375 -17.35 -8.13 13.10
C LEU A 375 -16.27 -8.78 13.97
N PRO A 376 -15.93 -8.19 15.13
CA PRO A 376 -15.13 -8.87 16.13
C PRO A 376 -15.76 -10.24 16.37
N LEU A 377 -14.96 -11.30 16.33
CA LEU A 377 -15.36 -12.57 16.91
C LEU A 377 -15.56 -12.34 18.41
N ILE A 378 -16.77 -11.89 18.77
CA ILE A 378 -17.27 -12.01 20.12
C ILE A 378 -17.41 -13.51 20.31
N ASP A 379 -16.50 -14.05 21.11
CA ASP A 379 -16.45 -15.42 21.58
C ASP A 379 -17.89 -16.00 21.61
N ALA A 380 -18.17 -16.99 20.76
CA ALA A 380 -19.52 -17.54 20.56
C ALA A 380 -20.18 -18.06 21.87
N LYS A 381 -19.41 -18.10 22.96
CA LYS A 381 -19.85 -18.39 24.33
C LYS A 381 -20.71 -17.29 24.98
N LEU A 382 -20.67 -16.04 24.54
CA LEU A 382 -21.54 -15.00 25.11
C LEU A 382 -22.98 -15.05 24.56
N ASN A 383 -23.17 -15.44 23.30
CA ASN A 383 -24.51 -15.64 22.72
C ASN A 383 -25.22 -16.92 23.20
N ALA A 384 -24.50 -17.85 23.84
CA ALA A 384 -25.09 -19.04 24.43
C ALA A 384 -25.64 -18.82 25.85
N ARG A 385 -25.43 -17.63 26.45
CA ARG A 385 -25.98 -17.28 27.77
C ARG A 385 -27.21 -16.37 27.72
N SER A 386 -27.64 -15.96 26.52
CA SER A 386 -28.82 -15.12 26.30
C SER A 386 -29.92 -15.78 25.45
N ARG A 387 -29.88 -17.11 25.27
CA ARG A 387 -30.98 -17.90 24.71
C ARG A 387 -31.53 -18.87 25.74
#